data_AF-A0A7Y2VIL2-F1
#
_entry.id   AF-A0A7Y2VIL2-F1
#
_cell.length_a   1.000
_cell.length_b   1.000
_cell.length_c   1.000
_cell.angle_alpha   90.00
_cell.angle_beta   90.00
_cell.angle_gamma   90.00
#
_symmetry.space_group_name_H-M   'P 1'
#
loop_
_entity.id
_entity.type
_entity.pdbx_description
1 polymer ?
#
loop_
_entity_poly.entity_id
_entity_poly.type
_entity_poly.pdbx_seq_one_letter_code
_entity_poly.pdbx_strand_id
1 'polypeptide(L)'
;MAQEVHADFADNASATAAADVPPAHHDQPLRHVSRDGVDYTLIGTAHVSRASADAVRELAASGRFDAIAVELCQARYDALTAERKWTDLDLYKIIRDGKAGLVMANLALSAYQRRIAEQFGIEPGAEMRAAAVTAKEQDLPLQLVDRDLATTLRRSYASVPWYKRLYLMAGLALGMVSSEEIDEEAIEKLKEGDILESTFTEFAEHSPELYEALISERDRYMAACLREQNADAAGRRVLVVIGAGHMEGLARHLADDGSDPAAQREQLAAIPPRARWPRLIPWAIMVLILTGFYIGFSRSPELGWQLVFIWVAINGGLAALGALVARGHPLTVLSAVVAAPITSLNPTIAAGMVTGLVESWLRKPRVADLENLRFDITTLKGWFRNPATRILLVFFLSNLGSAIGTWVAGFRIFGELS
;
A
#
# COMPACT_ATOMS: atom_id res chain seq x y z
N MET A 1 19.53 -67.34 -7.45
CA MET A 1 20.96 -67.52 -7.09
C MET A 1 21.62 -66.20 -7.44
N ALA A 2 21.76 -65.27 -6.50
CA ALA A 2 22.79 -65.20 -5.45
C ALA A 2 24.20 -64.88 -6.01
N GLN A 3 24.77 -63.81 -5.44
CA GLN A 3 26.18 -63.34 -5.43
C GLN A 3 26.66 -62.51 -6.64
N GLU A 4 26.86 -61.19 -6.46
CA GLU A 4 27.99 -60.46 -5.81
C GLU A 4 29.07 -60.10 -6.84
N VAL A 5 29.20 -58.81 -7.15
CA VAL A 5 30.51 -58.19 -7.43
C VAL A 5 30.51 -56.77 -6.84
N HIS A 6 31.34 -56.62 -5.81
CA HIS A 6 31.83 -55.39 -5.21
C HIS A 6 32.79 -54.64 -6.16
N ALA A 7 32.68 -53.31 -6.23
CA ALA A 7 33.77 -52.35 -6.48
C ALA A 7 33.18 -50.94 -6.21
N ASP A 8 33.35 -50.37 -5.02
CA ASP A 8 34.52 -49.60 -4.57
C ASP A 8 34.71 -48.28 -5.36
N PHE A 9 34.11 -47.20 -4.82
CA PHE A 9 34.47 -45.80 -5.10
C PHE A 9 34.13 -45.00 -3.83
N ALA A 10 35.04 -45.09 -2.85
CA ALA A 10 35.15 -44.13 -1.77
C ALA A 10 36.09 -42.98 -2.18
N ASP A 11 35.84 -41.81 -1.59
CA ASP A 11 36.74 -40.67 -1.42
C ASP A 11 37.26 -39.94 -2.67
N ASN A 12 36.55 -38.86 -3.05
CA ASN A 12 37.18 -37.54 -3.10
C ASN A 12 36.12 -36.40 -3.15
N ALA A 13 35.58 -36.03 -2.00
CA ALA A 13 34.94 -34.73 -1.83
C ALA A 13 35.68 -33.99 -0.72
N SER A 14 36.62 -33.15 -1.14
CA SER A 14 37.43 -32.30 -0.28
C SER A 14 36.55 -31.45 0.62
N ALA A 15 36.55 -31.79 1.91
CA ALA A 15 36.06 -30.96 2.98
C ALA A 15 36.90 -29.68 3.05
N THR A 16 36.47 -28.62 2.38
CA THR A 16 36.90 -27.26 2.70
C THR A 16 36.16 -26.83 3.96
N ALA A 17 36.94 -26.74 5.04
CA ALA A 17 36.58 -26.34 6.38
C ALA A 17 35.42 -25.34 6.44
N ALA A 18 34.26 -25.82 6.90
CA ALA A 18 33.24 -24.96 7.47
C ALA A 18 33.89 -24.19 8.62
N ALA A 19 33.96 -22.86 8.49
CA ALA A 19 34.39 -22.00 9.57
C ALA A 19 33.39 -22.16 10.73
N ASP A 20 33.89 -22.77 11.81
CA ASP A 20 33.19 -23.11 13.04
C ASP A 20 32.41 -21.90 13.58
N VAL A 21 31.09 -22.03 13.66
CA VAL A 21 30.19 -21.04 14.27
C VAL A 21 30.15 -21.33 15.76
N PRO A 22 30.56 -20.41 16.66
CA PRO A 22 30.39 -20.64 18.09
C PRO A 22 28.90 -20.75 18.42
N PRO A 23 28.48 -21.65 19.32
CA PRO A 23 27.08 -21.81 19.67
C PRO A 23 26.66 -20.63 20.56
N ALA A 24 25.89 -19.69 20.01
CA ALA A 24 25.29 -18.60 20.76
C ALA A 24 23.78 -18.52 20.46
N HIS A 25 23.00 -19.02 21.41
CA HIS A 25 21.61 -18.72 21.77
C HIS A 25 20.75 -17.80 20.87
N HIS A 26 20.46 -18.13 19.61
CA HIS A 26 19.40 -17.41 18.90
C HIS A 26 18.64 -18.33 17.92
N ASP A 27 17.35 -18.60 18.20
CA ASP A 27 16.37 -19.28 17.32
C ASP A 27 16.08 -18.49 16.01
N GLN A 28 17.04 -17.72 15.49
CA GLN A 28 16.86 -16.98 14.25
C GLN A 28 17.26 -17.85 13.06
N PRO A 29 16.44 -17.93 12.00
CA PRO A 29 16.80 -18.66 10.80
C PRO A 29 18.02 -17.99 10.14
N LEU A 30 19.01 -18.82 9.79
CA LEU A 30 20.22 -18.42 9.07
C LEU A 30 20.32 -19.20 7.77
N ARG A 31 20.72 -18.52 6.69
CA ARG A 31 20.96 -19.16 5.40
C ARG A 31 22.20 -18.59 4.73
N HIS A 32 22.97 -19.46 4.08
CA HIS A 32 24.15 -19.07 3.32
C HIS A 32 23.90 -19.23 1.83
N VAL A 33 24.27 -18.22 1.05
CA VAL A 33 24.19 -18.22 -0.41
C VAL A 33 25.47 -17.62 -0.96
N SER A 34 26.12 -18.30 -1.91
CA SER A 34 27.29 -17.76 -2.61
C SER A 34 26.92 -17.43 -4.05
N ARG A 35 27.25 -16.23 -4.51
CA ARG A 35 26.94 -15.78 -5.87
C ARG A 35 28.01 -14.83 -6.38
N ASP A 36 28.50 -15.07 -7.60
CA ASP A 36 29.47 -14.22 -8.29
C ASP A 36 30.76 -13.96 -7.46
N GLY A 37 31.14 -14.94 -6.64
CA GLY A 37 32.29 -14.86 -5.73
C GLY A 37 32.04 -14.10 -4.43
N VAL A 38 30.80 -13.70 -4.14
CA VAL A 38 30.37 -13.02 -2.90
C VAL A 38 29.60 -14.00 -2.02
N ASP A 39 29.92 -14.04 -0.73
CA ASP A 39 29.25 -14.91 0.24
C ASP A 39 28.24 -14.11 1.07
N TYR A 40 26.95 -14.42 0.89
CA TYR A 40 25.84 -13.81 1.61
C TYR A 40 25.42 -14.70 2.78
N THR A 41 25.39 -14.13 3.98
CA THR A 41 24.78 -14.74 5.16
C THR A 41 23.48 -14.01 5.47
N LEU A 42 22.35 -14.66 5.23
CA LEU A 42 21.02 -14.12 5.46
C LEU A 42 20.58 -14.44 6.89
N ILE A 43 20.19 -13.43 7.65
CA ILE A 43 19.55 -13.57 8.95
C ILE A 43 18.10 -13.08 8.86
N GLY A 44 17.18 -13.98 9.17
CA GLY A 44 15.74 -13.72 9.15
C GLY A 44 15.30 -13.24 10.51
N THR A 45 14.61 -12.12 10.53
CA THR A 45 14.24 -11.40 11.74
C THR A 45 12.73 -11.28 11.86
N ALA A 46 12.25 -11.21 13.11
CA ALA A 46 10.90 -10.77 13.41
C ALA A 46 10.96 -9.29 13.84
N HIS A 47 10.34 -8.38 13.08
CA HIS A 47 10.44 -6.91 13.22
C HIS A 47 9.96 -6.29 14.55
N VAL A 48 9.58 -7.13 15.51
CA VAL A 48 9.11 -6.76 16.85
C VAL A 48 9.72 -7.70 17.91
N SER A 49 10.88 -8.29 17.64
CA SER A 49 11.55 -9.22 18.56
C SER A 49 12.88 -8.65 19.05
N ARG A 50 13.01 -8.48 20.37
CA ARG A 50 14.27 -8.10 21.01
C ARG A 50 15.34 -9.16 20.77
N ALA A 51 14.96 -10.44 20.81
CA ALA A 51 15.87 -11.55 20.53
C ALA A 51 16.44 -11.47 19.10
N SER A 52 15.64 -11.05 18.12
CA SER A 52 16.14 -10.82 16.75
C SER A 52 17.13 -9.65 16.68
N ALA A 53 16.86 -8.55 17.40
CA ALA A 53 17.77 -7.39 17.42
C ALA A 53 19.11 -7.69 18.10
N ASP A 54 19.10 -8.46 19.19
CA ASP A 54 20.33 -8.88 19.88
C ASP A 54 21.13 -9.88 19.05
N ALA A 55 20.48 -10.85 18.39
CA ALA A 55 21.11 -11.78 17.46
C ALA A 55 21.82 -11.05 16.31
N VAL A 56 21.14 -10.06 15.72
CA VAL A 56 21.70 -9.25 14.63
C VAL A 56 22.91 -8.45 15.13
N ARG A 57 22.83 -7.86 16.33
CA ARG A 57 23.95 -7.09 16.91
C ARG A 57 25.17 -7.99 17.12
N GLU A 58 24.99 -9.17 17.71
CA GLU A 58 26.09 -10.12 17.96
C GLU A 58 26.72 -10.60 16.65
N LEU A 59 25.89 -11.01 15.69
CA LEU A 59 26.36 -11.52 14.41
C LEU A 59 27.07 -10.43 13.60
N ALA A 60 26.49 -9.23 13.53
CA ALA A 60 27.11 -8.07 12.89
C ALA A 60 28.43 -7.68 13.58
N ALA A 61 28.50 -7.80 14.91
CA ALA A 61 29.69 -7.44 15.67
C ALA A 61 30.82 -8.48 15.60
N SER A 62 30.58 -9.67 15.05
CA SER A 62 31.52 -10.79 15.02
C SER A 62 32.83 -10.54 14.26
N GLY A 63 32.93 -9.47 13.46
CA GLY A 63 34.11 -9.16 12.65
C GLY A 63 34.31 -10.09 11.45
N ARG A 64 33.31 -10.92 11.12
CA ARG A 64 33.36 -11.88 10.01
C ARG A 64 32.86 -11.32 8.67
N PHE A 65 32.33 -10.10 8.67
CA PHE A 65 31.65 -9.52 7.52
C PHE A 65 32.39 -8.27 7.06
N ASP A 66 32.38 -8.09 5.75
CA ASP A 66 33.07 -7.00 5.06
C ASP A 66 32.05 -5.94 4.55
N ALA A 67 30.75 -6.24 4.64
CA ALA A 67 29.64 -5.32 4.43
C ALA A 67 28.36 -5.84 5.12
N ILE A 68 27.41 -4.93 5.38
CA ILE A 68 26.11 -5.25 5.96
C ILE A 68 25.02 -4.72 5.04
N ALA A 69 24.02 -5.53 4.72
CA ALA A 69 22.84 -5.17 3.95
C ALA A 69 21.57 -5.25 4.82
N VAL A 70 20.65 -4.32 4.64
CA VAL A 70 19.41 -4.23 5.43
C VAL A 70 18.18 -4.05 4.54
N GLU A 71 17.05 -4.65 4.94
CA GLU A 71 15.73 -4.49 4.32
C GLU A 71 15.12 -3.09 4.58
N LEU A 72 15.85 -2.05 4.18
CA LEU A 72 15.43 -0.66 4.27
C LEU A 72 15.67 0.05 2.95
N CYS A 73 14.75 0.94 2.60
CA CYS A 73 14.98 1.98 1.61
C CYS A 73 15.56 3.23 2.28
N GLN A 74 16.11 4.17 1.50
CA GLN A 74 16.71 5.40 2.01
C GLN A 74 15.79 6.16 2.97
N ALA A 75 14.53 6.36 2.59
CA ALA A 75 13.57 7.10 3.42
C ALA A 75 13.31 6.43 4.79
N ARG A 76 13.28 5.09 4.84
CA ARG A 76 13.09 4.34 6.10
C ARG A 76 14.38 4.34 6.93
N TYR A 77 15.53 4.24 6.29
CA TYR A 77 16.82 4.38 6.95
C TYR A 77 16.97 5.75 7.61
N ASP A 78 16.67 6.83 6.88
CA ASP A 78 16.72 8.19 7.40
C ASP A 78 15.78 8.36 8.59
N ALA A 79 14.57 7.80 8.52
CA ALA A 79 13.60 7.86 9.62
C ALA A 79 14.06 7.10 10.87
N LEU A 80 14.74 5.95 10.70
CA LEU A 80 15.25 5.12 11.81
C LEU A 80 16.52 5.70 12.44
N THR A 81 17.39 6.31 11.63
CA THR A 81 18.70 6.83 12.06
C THR A 81 18.68 8.31 12.41
N ALA A 82 17.62 9.04 12.08
CA ALA A 82 17.44 10.41 12.55
C ALA A 82 17.39 10.42 14.09
N GLU A 83 18.52 10.77 14.71
CA GLU A 83 18.59 11.22 16.09
C GLU A 83 17.66 12.43 16.23
N ARG A 84 16.41 12.21 16.67
CA ARG A 84 15.40 13.20 17.06
C ARG A 84 15.72 14.65 16.62
N LYS A 85 15.80 14.92 15.30
CA LYS A 85 15.77 16.29 14.77
C LYS A 85 14.33 16.77 14.58
N TRP A 86 13.48 16.47 15.56
CA TRP A 86 12.14 17.05 15.66
C TRP A 86 12.17 18.46 16.25
N THR A 87 13.35 18.98 16.60
CA THR A 87 13.51 20.27 17.26
C THR A 87 13.51 21.48 16.32
N ASP A 88 13.61 21.31 14.99
CA ASP A 88 13.69 22.44 14.05
C ASP A 88 12.73 22.39 12.85
N LEU A 89 11.72 21.50 12.88
CA LEU A 89 10.60 21.66 11.95
C LEU A 89 9.72 22.77 12.50
N ASP A 90 9.99 23.98 12.03
CA ASP A 90 9.21 25.20 12.23
C ASP A 90 7.77 24.93 11.78
N LEU A 91 6.97 24.34 12.68
CA LEU A 91 5.60 23.87 12.45
C LEU A 91 4.74 24.99 11.84
N TYR A 92 5.08 26.24 12.18
CA TYR A 92 4.45 27.44 11.66
C TYR A 92 4.63 27.60 10.14
N LYS A 93 5.82 27.30 9.61
CA LYS A 93 6.14 27.42 8.18
C LYS A 93 5.47 26.31 7.36
N ILE A 94 5.37 25.10 7.91
CA ILE A 94 4.77 23.94 7.24
C ILE A 94 3.24 24.03 7.18
N ILE A 95 2.63 24.62 8.21
CA ILE A 95 1.19 24.94 8.23
C ILE A 95 0.87 26.01 7.18
N ARG A 96 1.72 27.03 7.01
CA ARG A 96 1.57 28.07 5.99
C ARG A 96 1.66 27.53 4.56
N ASP A 97 2.50 26.53 4.32
CA ASP A 97 2.71 25.92 2.99
C ASP A 97 1.65 24.88 2.59
N GLY A 98 0.56 24.73 3.37
CA GLY A 98 -0.54 23.80 3.05
C GLY A 98 -0.19 22.32 3.22
N LYS A 99 0.93 22.00 3.87
CA LYS A 99 1.41 20.63 4.10
C LYS A 99 0.97 20.04 5.45
N ALA A 100 0.04 20.71 6.13
CA ALA A 100 -0.48 20.30 7.44
C ALA A 100 -1.03 18.86 7.42
N GLY A 101 -1.70 18.44 6.35
CA GLY A 101 -2.23 17.07 6.22
C GLY A 101 -1.14 15.99 6.23
N LEU A 102 0.02 16.25 5.63
CA LEU A 102 1.15 15.33 5.61
C LEU A 102 1.82 15.24 6.99
N VAL A 103 1.98 16.37 7.66
CA VAL A 103 2.48 16.42 9.05
C VAL A 103 1.54 15.66 9.99
N MET A 104 0.23 15.78 9.77
CA MET A 104 -0.77 15.06 10.55
C MET A 104 -0.80 13.56 10.31
N ALA A 105 -0.66 13.13 9.05
CA ALA A 105 -0.49 11.72 8.74
C ALA A 105 0.77 11.15 9.40
N ASN A 106 1.88 11.89 9.35
CA ASN A 106 3.12 11.50 10.02
C ASN A 106 2.98 11.44 11.54
N LEU A 107 2.34 12.43 12.18
CA LEU A 107 2.10 12.43 13.64
C LEU A 107 1.18 11.29 14.08
N ALA A 108 0.11 11.01 13.32
CA ALA A 108 -0.80 9.91 13.62
C ALA A 108 -0.10 8.55 13.46
N LEU A 109 0.70 8.39 12.39
CA LEU A 109 1.50 7.19 12.18
C LEU A 109 2.55 7.03 13.29
N SER A 110 3.24 8.11 13.69
CA SER A 110 4.20 8.09 14.80
C SER A 110 3.54 7.77 16.14
N ALA A 111 2.33 8.25 16.41
CA ALA A 111 1.60 7.91 17.64
C ALA A 111 1.16 6.43 17.65
N TYR A 112 0.70 5.92 16.51
CA TYR A 112 0.38 4.50 16.36
C TYR A 112 1.63 3.61 16.52
N GLN A 113 2.73 3.98 15.86
CA GLN A 113 4.03 3.32 15.99
C GLN A 113 4.53 3.34 17.44
N ARG A 114 4.40 4.47 18.14
CA ARG A 114 4.78 4.62 19.55
C ARG A 114 3.94 3.73 20.46
N ARG A 115 2.63 3.60 20.20
CA ARG A 115 1.74 2.72 20.96
C ARG A 115 2.10 1.25 20.79
N ILE A 116 2.45 0.82 19.57
CA ILE A 116 2.97 -0.53 19.31
C ILE A 116 4.31 -0.73 20.02
N ALA A 117 5.21 0.25 19.94
CA ALA A 117 6.52 0.19 20.60
C ALA A 117 6.40 0.09 22.14
N GLU A 118 5.47 0.83 22.74
CA GLU A 118 5.20 0.80 24.19
C GLU A 118 4.49 -0.49 24.64
N GLN A 119 3.61 -1.05 23.80
CA GLN A 119 2.87 -2.28 24.11
C GLN A 119 3.74 -3.55 24.05
N PHE A 120 4.73 -3.58 23.15
CA PHE A 120 5.64 -4.72 23.00
C PHE A 120 7.05 -4.46 23.58
N GLY A 121 7.31 -3.25 24.11
CA GLY A 121 8.61 -2.87 24.69
C GLY A 121 9.78 -2.84 23.70
N ILE A 122 9.49 -2.79 22.40
CA ILE A 122 10.45 -2.96 21.29
C ILE A 122 10.19 -1.89 20.24
N GLU A 123 11.21 -1.12 19.85
CA GLU A 123 11.11 -0.18 18.72
C GLU A 123 10.96 -0.98 17.41
N PRO A 124 9.89 -0.80 16.62
CA PRO A 124 9.77 -1.46 15.32
C PRO A 124 10.97 -1.14 14.44
N GLY A 125 11.64 -2.16 13.90
CA GLY A 125 12.88 -1.97 13.14
C GLY A 125 14.16 -1.91 13.99
N ALA A 126 14.10 -2.29 15.28
CA ALA A 126 15.25 -2.35 16.17
C ALA A 126 16.38 -3.24 15.62
N GLU A 127 16.04 -4.33 14.94
CA GLU A 127 16.98 -5.23 14.28
C GLU A 127 17.73 -4.54 13.12
N MET A 128 17.01 -3.81 12.26
CA MET A 128 17.62 -3.07 11.15
C MET A 128 18.46 -1.90 11.66
N ARG A 129 18.00 -1.24 12.74
CA ARG A 129 18.77 -0.20 13.42
C ARG A 129 20.05 -0.76 14.04
N ALA A 130 19.99 -1.93 14.69
CA ALA A 130 21.15 -2.58 15.26
C ALA A 130 22.20 -2.86 14.18
N ALA A 131 21.78 -3.44 13.04
CA ALA A 131 22.64 -3.67 11.90
C ALA A 131 23.28 -2.38 11.36
N ALA A 132 22.48 -1.31 11.18
CA ALA A 132 22.96 -0.03 10.68
C ALA A 132 23.95 0.67 11.64
N VAL A 133 23.69 0.60 12.95
CA VAL A 133 24.59 1.15 13.98
C VAL A 133 25.90 0.38 13.99
N THR A 134 25.85 -0.96 14.02
CA THR A 134 27.05 -1.80 14.02
C THR A 134 27.88 -1.62 12.74
N ALA A 135 27.23 -1.48 11.58
CA ALA A 135 27.93 -1.15 10.33
C ALA A 135 28.74 0.15 10.47
N LYS A 136 28.14 1.19 11.07
CA LYS A 136 28.80 2.48 11.30
C LYS A 136 29.92 2.38 12.35
N GLU A 137 29.72 1.62 13.43
CA GLU A 137 30.72 1.42 14.48
C GLU A 137 31.96 0.67 13.99
N GLN A 138 31.79 -0.24 13.04
CA GLN A 138 32.85 -1.04 12.44
C GLN A 138 33.39 -0.48 11.11
N ASP A 139 32.91 0.69 10.69
CA ASP A 139 33.25 1.31 9.39
C ASP A 139 33.02 0.38 8.18
N LEU A 140 31.96 -0.43 8.26
CA LEU A 140 31.54 -1.35 7.20
C LEU A 140 30.58 -0.64 6.22
N PRO A 141 30.68 -0.92 4.91
CA PRO A 141 29.69 -0.48 3.93
C PRO A 141 28.28 -0.98 4.30
N LEU A 142 27.34 -0.04 4.43
CA LEU A 142 25.92 -0.34 4.65
C LEU A 142 25.14 -0.28 3.33
N GLN A 143 24.51 -1.39 2.96
CA GLN A 143 23.76 -1.59 1.73
C GLN A 143 22.26 -1.53 2.02
N LEU A 144 21.59 -0.53 1.47
CA LEU A 144 20.12 -0.41 1.55
C LEU A 144 19.52 -1.14 0.35
N VAL A 145 18.85 -2.26 0.58
CA VAL A 145 18.45 -3.18 -0.51
C VAL A 145 16.96 -3.20 -0.81
N ASP A 146 16.13 -2.56 0.02
CA ASP A 146 14.67 -2.57 -0.15
C ASP A 146 14.15 -1.41 -1.01
N ARG A 147 12.99 -1.63 -1.62
CA ARG A 147 12.28 -0.67 -2.47
C ARG A 147 11.56 0.37 -1.62
N ASP A 148 11.34 1.55 -2.19
CA ASP A 148 10.49 2.57 -1.60
C ASP A 148 9.08 2.01 -1.27
N LEU A 149 8.64 2.23 -0.02
CA LEU A 149 7.37 1.70 0.48
C LEU A 149 6.18 2.27 -0.29
N ALA A 150 6.20 3.56 -0.67
CA ALA A 150 5.11 4.14 -1.43
C ALA A 150 4.99 3.51 -2.83
N THR A 151 6.11 3.15 -3.44
CA THR A 151 6.18 2.42 -4.70
C THR A 151 5.61 1.01 -4.54
N THR A 152 6.04 0.27 -3.51
CA THR A 152 5.49 -1.05 -3.18
C THR A 152 3.96 -1.00 -3.02
N LEU A 153 3.44 -0.10 -2.18
CA LEU A 153 2.00 0.04 -1.95
C LEU A 153 1.22 0.39 -3.23
N ARG A 154 1.76 1.27 -4.08
CA ARG A 154 1.12 1.62 -5.36
C ARG A 154 1.08 0.44 -6.32
N ARG A 155 2.13 -0.38 -6.36
CA ARG A 155 2.20 -1.58 -7.20
C ARG A 155 1.25 -2.66 -6.71
N SER A 156 1.20 -2.93 -5.41
CA SER A 156 0.23 -3.86 -4.80
C SER A 156 -1.21 -3.40 -5.03
N TYR A 157 -1.49 -2.10 -4.92
CA TYR A 157 -2.83 -1.59 -5.26
C TYR A 157 -3.17 -1.78 -6.75
N ALA A 158 -2.18 -1.60 -7.63
CA ALA A 158 -2.36 -1.76 -9.07
C ALA A 158 -2.52 -3.23 -9.49
N SER A 159 -1.88 -4.19 -8.81
CA SER A 159 -1.95 -5.62 -9.12
C SER A 159 -3.32 -6.24 -8.83
N VAL A 160 -4.07 -5.68 -7.89
CA VAL A 160 -5.40 -6.19 -7.53
C VAL A 160 -6.47 -5.76 -8.54
N PRO A 161 -7.24 -6.69 -9.12
CA PRO A 161 -8.39 -6.39 -9.96
C PRO A 161 -9.46 -5.55 -9.24
N TRP A 162 -10.13 -4.65 -9.98
CA TRP A 162 -11.06 -3.67 -9.38
C TRP A 162 -12.20 -4.31 -8.57
N TYR A 163 -12.67 -5.50 -8.95
CA TYR A 163 -13.73 -6.20 -8.22
C TYR A 163 -13.21 -6.76 -6.88
N LYS A 164 -12.00 -7.34 -6.83
CA LYS A 164 -11.35 -7.78 -5.58
C LYS A 164 -11.12 -6.63 -4.61
N ARG A 165 -10.87 -5.40 -5.13
CA ARG A 165 -10.73 -4.20 -4.29
C ARG A 165 -12.00 -3.91 -3.48
N LEU A 166 -13.19 -4.14 -4.04
CA LEU A 166 -14.44 -3.93 -3.30
C LEU A 166 -14.58 -4.91 -2.14
N TYR A 167 -14.22 -6.18 -2.34
CA TYR A 167 -14.21 -7.20 -1.29
C TYR A 167 -13.21 -6.87 -0.18
N LEU A 168 -11.98 -6.46 -0.53
CA LEU A 168 -10.97 -6.05 0.45
C LEU A 168 -11.44 -4.84 1.27
N MET A 169 -12.01 -3.82 0.62
CA MET A 169 -12.52 -2.64 1.33
C MET A 169 -13.73 -2.98 2.22
N ALA A 170 -14.61 -3.87 1.77
CA ALA A 170 -15.73 -4.36 2.57
C ALA A 170 -15.23 -5.18 3.78
N GLY A 171 -14.24 -6.05 3.59
CA GLY A 171 -13.61 -6.84 4.66
C GLY A 171 -12.92 -5.96 5.70
N LEU A 172 -12.16 -4.95 5.26
CA LEU A 172 -11.56 -3.95 6.17
C LEU A 172 -12.62 -3.13 6.91
N ALA A 173 -13.69 -2.71 6.23
CA ALA A 173 -14.79 -1.99 6.87
C ALA A 173 -15.50 -2.85 7.91
N LEU A 174 -15.73 -4.13 7.61
CA LEU A 174 -16.34 -5.08 8.54
C LEU A 174 -15.40 -5.36 9.73
N GLY A 175 -14.10 -5.52 9.49
CA GLY A 175 -13.09 -5.72 10.53
C GLY A 175 -12.88 -4.50 11.44
N MET A 176 -13.08 -3.28 10.95
CA MET A 176 -13.09 -2.08 11.80
C MET A 176 -14.34 -1.96 12.67
N VAL A 177 -15.44 -2.61 12.28
CA VAL A 177 -16.70 -2.64 13.03
C VAL A 177 -16.75 -3.86 13.97
N SER A 178 -16.03 -4.93 13.63
CA SER A 178 -15.86 -6.12 14.46
C SER A 178 -14.79 -5.87 15.52
N SER A 179 -15.20 -5.55 16.74
CA SER A 179 -14.34 -5.64 17.91
C SER A 179 -14.35 -7.07 18.44
N GLU A 180 -13.87 -8.03 17.65
CA GLU A 180 -13.60 -9.35 18.20
C GLU A 180 -12.29 -9.25 18.99
N GLU A 181 -12.40 -9.36 20.32
CA GLU A 181 -11.27 -9.54 21.22
C GLU A 181 -10.45 -10.73 20.71
N ILE A 182 -9.16 -10.50 20.48
CA ILE A 182 -8.25 -11.53 19.98
C ILE A 182 -8.21 -12.64 21.04
N ASP A 183 -8.74 -13.81 20.69
CA ASP A 183 -8.83 -14.96 21.57
C ASP A 183 -7.44 -15.38 22.07
N GLU A 184 -7.36 -15.81 23.32
CA GLU A 184 -6.08 -16.17 23.98
C GLU A 184 -5.43 -17.38 23.28
N GLU A 185 -6.26 -18.26 22.69
CA GLU A 185 -5.83 -19.37 21.81
C GLU A 185 -5.18 -18.89 20.50
N ALA A 186 -5.61 -17.75 19.94
CA ALA A 186 -4.97 -17.15 18.75
C ALA A 186 -3.59 -16.55 19.10
N ILE A 187 -3.43 -16.04 20.32
CA ILE A 187 -2.15 -15.54 20.86
C ILE A 187 -1.18 -16.68 21.16
N GLU A 188 -1.68 -17.82 21.63
CA GLU A 188 -0.85 -19.00 21.90
C GLU A 188 -0.34 -19.64 20.62
N LYS A 189 -1.22 -19.75 19.60
CA LYS A 189 -0.83 -20.11 18.24
C LYS A 189 0.30 -19.22 17.72
N LEU A 190 0.24 -17.90 17.89
CA LEU A 190 1.29 -16.97 17.45
C LEU A 190 2.70 -17.19 18.06
N LYS A 191 2.85 -18.02 19.11
CA LYS A 191 4.15 -18.33 19.76
C LYS A 191 4.89 -19.49 19.09
N GLU A 192 4.23 -20.29 18.28
CA GLU A 192 4.86 -21.36 17.51
C GLU A 192 5.41 -20.76 16.21
N GLY A 193 6.73 -20.84 16.00
CA GLY A 193 7.44 -20.17 14.89
C GLY A 193 6.95 -20.53 13.47
N ASP A 194 6.08 -21.54 13.35
CA ASP A 194 5.44 -22.04 12.13
C ASP A 194 4.21 -21.22 11.68
N ILE A 195 3.75 -20.26 12.49
CA ILE A 195 2.57 -19.44 12.16
C ILE A 195 2.86 -18.38 11.11
N LEU A 196 4.07 -17.84 11.10
CA LEU A 196 4.45 -16.87 10.06
C LEU A 196 4.41 -17.57 8.70
N GLU A 197 5.06 -18.71 8.56
CA GLU A 197 5.12 -19.47 7.30
C GLU A 197 3.72 -19.95 6.85
N SER A 198 2.90 -20.49 7.76
CA SER A 198 1.53 -20.90 7.44
C SER A 198 0.59 -19.73 7.10
N THR A 199 0.68 -18.60 7.79
CA THR A 199 -0.07 -17.37 7.46
C THR A 199 0.38 -16.78 6.12
N PHE A 200 1.69 -16.79 5.83
CA PHE A 200 2.22 -16.34 4.55
C PHE A 200 1.77 -17.24 3.39
N THR A 201 1.72 -18.56 3.62
CA THR A 201 1.22 -19.54 2.65
C THR A 201 -0.27 -19.35 2.39
N GLU A 202 -1.09 -19.23 3.43
CA GLU A 202 -2.52 -18.97 3.29
C GLU A 202 -2.80 -17.63 2.59
N PHE A 203 -2.01 -16.59 2.88
CA PHE A 203 -2.09 -15.30 2.19
C PHE A 203 -1.70 -15.41 0.71
N ALA A 204 -0.67 -16.20 0.39
CA ALA A 204 -0.27 -16.47 -0.99
C ALA A 204 -1.37 -17.20 -1.78
N GLU A 205 -2.06 -18.15 -1.16
CA GLU A 205 -3.16 -18.90 -1.78
C GLU A 205 -4.40 -18.03 -2.02
N HIS A 206 -4.80 -17.22 -1.05
CA HIS A 206 -6.02 -16.40 -1.14
C HIS A 206 -5.85 -15.12 -1.96
N SER A 207 -4.64 -14.58 -2.04
CA SER A 207 -4.35 -13.32 -2.72
C SER A 207 -2.98 -13.35 -3.43
N PRO A 208 -2.81 -14.22 -4.44
CA PRO A 208 -1.52 -14.39 -5.13
C PRO A 208 -1.03 -13.09 -5.77
N GLU A 209 -1.94 -12.24 -6.26
CA GLU A 209 -1.55 -10.95 -6.87
C GLU A 209 -1.04 -9.93 -5.84
N LEU A 210 -1.48 -10.03 -4.59
CA LEU A 210 -0.97 -9.20 -3.49
C LEU A 210 0.34 -9.75 -2.96
N TYR A 211 0.42 -11.07 -2.76
CA TYR A 211 1.65 -11.74 -2.33
C TYR A 211 2.80 -11.45 -3.31
N GLU A 212 2.55 -11.59 -4.61
CA GLU A 212 3.53 -11.28 -5.65
C GLU A 212 4.03 -9.83 -5.54
N ALA A 213 3.13 -8.85 -5.39
CA ALA A 213 3.49 -7.44 -5.37
C ALA A 213 4.11 -6.96 -4.04
N LEU A 214 3.71 -7.55 -2.91
CA LEU A 214 4.17 -7.18 -1.56
C LEU A 214 5.42 -7.93 -1.12
N ILE A 215 5.64 -9.15 -1.62
CA ILE A 215 6.74 -10.02 -1.16
C ILE A 215 7.65 -10.37 -2.33
N SER A 216 7.18 -11.15 -3.30
CA SER A 216 8.04 -11.73 -4.35
C SER A 216 8.74 -10.66 -5.22
N GLU A 217 8.05 -9.56 -5.54
CA GLU A 217 8.67 -8.41 -6.21
C GLU A 217 9.79 -7.76 -5.39
N ARG A 218 9.64 -7.72 -4.06
CA ARG A 218 10.67 -7.16 -3.18
C ARG A 218 11.85 -8.10 -3.06
N ASP A 219 11.64 -9.41 -3.01
CA ASP A 219 12.71 -10.40 -3.00
C ASP A 219 13.59 -10.27 -4.25
N ARG A 220 12.95 -10.16 -5.43
CA ARG A 220 13.63 -9.89 -6.70
C ARG A 220 14.36 -8.55 -6.71
N TYR A 221 13.76 -7.52 -6.13
CA TYR A 221 14.39 -6.20 -6.04
C TYR A 221 15.62 -6.22 -5.12
N MET A 222 15.52 -6.85 -3.95
CA MET A 222 16.61 -7.01 -3.00
C MET A 222 17.75 -7.85 -3.58
N ALA A 223 17.44 -8.96 -4.26
CA ALA A 223 18.43 -9.79 -4.95
C ALA A 223 19.19 -8.98 -6.02
N ALA A 224 18.45 -8.21 -6.82
CA ALA A 224 19.03 -7.33 -7.84
C ALA A 224 19.93 -6.24 -7.21
N CYS A 225 19.48 -5.59 -6.13
CA CYS A 225 20.29 -4.61 -5.39
C CYS A 225 21.58 -5.21 -4.83
N LEU A 226 21.52 -6.41 -4.22
CA LEU A 226 22.70 -7.10 -3.68
C LEU A 226 23.71 -7.44 -4.78
N ARG A 227 23.23 -7.96 -5.92
CA ARG A 227 24.08 -8.26 -7.08
C ARG A 227 24.70 -7.01 -7.69
N GLU A 228 23.94 -5.92 -7.84
CA GLU A 228 24.44 -4.65 -8.37
C GLU A 228 25.49 -4.01 -7.45
N GLN A 229 25.24 -3.97 -6.13
CA GLN A 229 26.13 -3.32 -5.15
C GLN A 229 27.41 -4.12 -4.86
N ASN A 230 27.46 -5.40 -5.22
CA ASN A 230 28.61 -6.28 -5.00
C ASN A 230 29.19 -6.88 -6.29
N ALA A 231 28.85 -6.33 -7.47
CA ALA A 231 29.27 -6.86 -8.77
C ALA A 231 30.80 -7.05 -8.91
N ASP A 232 31.60 -6.13 -8.33
CA ASP A 232 33.06 -6.16 -8.39
C ASP A 232 33.71 -6.53 -7.03
N ALA A 233 32.97 -7.20 -6.15
CA ALA A 233 33.38 -7.46 -4.77
C ALA A 233 33.67 -8.93 -4.46
N ALA A 234 34.25 -9.66 -5.42
CA ALA A 234 34.61 -11.07 -5.22
C ALA A 234 35.49 -11.26 -3.96
N GLY A 235 35.14 -12.24 -3.14
CA GLY A 235 35.72 -12.52 -1.82
C GLY A 235 35.05 -11.78 -0.65
N ARG A 236 34.09 -10.89 -0.90
CA ARG A 236 33.36 -10.15 0.14
C ARG A 236 32.35 -11.05 0.86
N ARG A 237 32.32 -10.96 2.18
CA ARG A 237 31.29 -11.59 3.03
C ARG A 237 30.27 -10.54 3.44
N VAL A 238 29.01 -10.72 3.03
CA VAL A 238 27.92 -9.77 3.28
C VAL A 238 26.93 -10.36 4.27
N LEU A 239 26.70 -9.67 5.39
CA LEU A 239 25.59 -10.00 6.29
C LEU A 239 24.31 -9.32 5.78
N VAL A 240 23.27 -10.10 5.49
CA VAL A 240 21.99 -9.61 4.96
C VAL A 240 20.92 -9.75 6.02
N VAL A 241 20.46 -8.63 6.58
CA VAL A 241 19.43 -8.56 7.62
C VAL A 241 18.08 -8.26 7.00
N ILE A 242 17.17 -9.23 7.07
CA ILE A 242 15.86 -9.21 6.40
C ILE A 242 14.78 -9.76 7.33
N GLY A 243 13.51 -9.48 7.05
CA GLY A 243 12.38 -10.15 7.66
C GLY A 243 12.35 -11.63 7.27
N ALA A 244 11.95 -12.50 8.20
CA ALA A 244 11.94 -13.95 7.96
C ALA A 244 11.14 -14.37 6.70
N GLY A 245 10.03 -13.68 6.40
CA GLY A 245 9.20 -13.95 5.22
C GLY A 245 9.88 -13.71 3.87
N HIS A 246 11.00 -12.97 3.84
CA HIS A 246 11.76 -12.69 2.62
C HIS A 246 12.93 -13.65 2.40
N MET A 247 13.31 -14.46 3.40
CA MET A 247 14.53 -15.25 3.36
C MET A 247 14.55 -16.29 2.24
N GLU A 248 13.48 -17.07 2.14
CA GLU A 248 13.38 -18.15 1.17
C GLU A 248 13.33 -17.61 -0.27
N GLY A 249 12.54 -16.56 -0.51
CA GLY A 249 12.46 -15.90 -1.81
C GLY A 249 13.74 -15.22 -2.24
N LEU A 250 14.38 -14.45 -1.34
CA LEU A 250 15.63 -13.75 -1.61
C LEU A 250 16.77 -14.73 -1.94
N ALA A 251 16.91 -15.79 -1.14
CA ALA A 251 17.96 -16.78 -1.36
C ALA A 251 17.84 -17.46 -2.73
N ARG A 252 16.62 -17.79 -3.15
CA ARG A 252 16.34 -18.34 -4.48
C ARG A 252 16.71 -17.36 -5.60
N HIS A 253 16.27 -16.10 -5.51
CA HIS A 253 16.57 -15.10 -6.53
C HIS A 253 18.06 -14.74 -6.60
N LEU A 254 18.78 -14.77 -5.47
CA LEU A 254 20.24 -14.63 -5.47
C LEU A 254 20.96 -15.80 -6.16
N ALA A 255 20.45 -17.02 -6.01
CA ALA A 255 21.05 -18.21 -6.60
C ALA A 255 20.73 -18.36 -8.10
N ASP A 256 19.48 -18.11 -8.50
CA ASP A 256 18.94 -18.57 -9.78
C ASP A 256 18.77 -17.45 -10.82
N ASP A 257 18.58 -16.18 -10.43
CA ASP A 257 18.28 -15.11 -11.40
C ASP A 257 19.49 -14.83 -12.30
N GLY A 258 19.31 -15.02 -13.61
CA GLY A 258 20.31 -14.71 -14.65
C GLY A 258 20.14 -13.33 -15.31
N SER A 259 19.08 -12.61 -15.00
CA SER A 259 18.78 -11.27 -15.52
C SER A 259 19.82 -10.24 -15.09
N ASP A 260 19.94 -9.17 -15.88
CA ASP A 260 20.72 -7.98 -15.52
C ASP A 260 20.12 -7.33 -14.26
N PRO A 261 20.88 -7.27 -13.15
CA PRO A 261 20.38 -6.73 -11.89
C PRO A 261 19.96 -5.26 -12.01
N ALA A 262 20.67 -4.45 -12.80
CA ALA A 262 20.37 -3.03 -12.93
C ALA A 262 19.01 -2.81 -13.62
N ALA A 263 18.76 -3.49 -14.74
CA ALA A 263 17.49 -3.46 -15.46
C ALA A 263 16.33 -3.98 -14.59
N GLN A 264 16.54 -5.09 -13.86
CA GLN A 264 15.52 -5.67 -12.97
C GLN A 264 15.15 -4.71 -11.83
N ARG A 265 16.15 -4.08 -11.19
CA ARG A 265 15.91 -3.08 -10.15
C ARG A 265 15.11 -1.90 -10.70
N GLU A 266 15.50 -1.36 -11.86
CA GLU A 266 14.81 -0.21 -12.47
C GLU A 266 13.35 -0.54 -12.82
N GLN A 267 13.09 -1.72 -13.38
CA GLN A 267 11.74 -2.18 -13.70
C GLN A 267 10.86 -2.32 -12.45
N LEU A 268 11.42 -2.85 -11.36
CA LEU A 268 10.72 -3.07 -10.10
C LEU A 268 10.55 -1.78 -9.28
N ALA A 269 11.39 -0.77 -9.52
CA ALA A 269 11.26 0.59 -8.98
C ALA A 269 10.23 1.44 -9.73
N ALA A 270 9.96 1.14 -11.00
CA ALA A 270 8.96 1.88 -11.78
C ALA A 270 7.53 1.54 -11.35
N ILE A 271 6.60 2.50 -11.47
CA ILE A 271 5.16 2.26 -11.24
C ILE A 271 4.53 1.85 -12.59
N PRO A 272 3.81 0.72 -12.66
CA PRO A 272 3.20 0.28 -13.91
C PRO A 272 2.19 1.33 -14.42
N PRO A 273 2.14 1.58 -15.74
CA PRO A 273 1.25 2.58 -16.31
C PRO A 273 -0.21 2.20 -16.06
N ARG A 274 -1.04 3.19 -15.70
CA ARG A 274 -2.48 2.97 -15.52
C ARG A 274 -3.12 2.57 -16.85
N ALA A 275 -4.00 1.57 -16.81
CA ALA A 275 -4.83 1.21 -17.94
C ALA A 275 -5.60 2.45 -18.46
N ARG A 276 -5.58 2.68 -19.77
CA ARG A 276 -6.23 3.85 -20.40
C ARG A 276 -7.73 3.63 -20.63
N TRP A 277 -8.18 2.38 -20.73
CA TRP A 277 -9.56 2.04 -21.06
C TRP A 277 -10.62 2.55 -20.05
N PRO A 278 -10.39 2.59 -18.71
CA PRO A 278 -11.39 3.11 -17.79
C PRO A 278 -11.66 4.60 -18.00
N ARG A 279 -10.69 5.33 -18.59
CA ARG A 279 -10.88 6.75 -18.94
C ARG A 279 -11.87 6.93 -20.08
N LEU A 280 -12.13 5.90 -20.88
CA LEU A 280 -13.07 5.94 -22.01
C LEU A 280 -14.52 5.66 -21.59
N ILE A 281 -14.75 5.02 -20.43
CA ILE A 281 -16.09 4.62 -19.98
C ILE A 281 -17.05 5.82 -19.88
N PRO A 282 -16.71 6.96 -19.23
CA PRO A 282 -17.64 8.08 -19.14
C PRO A 282 -17.96 8.70 -20.50
N TRP A 283 -17.00 8.71 -21.43
CA TRP A 283 -17.21 9.17 -22.80
C TRP A 283 -18.15 8.25 -23.57
N ALA A 284 -17.99 6.93 -23.42
CA ALA A 284 -18.88 5.95 -24.03
C ALA A 284 -20.32 6.10 -23.51
N ILE A 285 -20.50 6.26 -22.19
CA ILE A 285 -21.81 6.50 -21.57
C ILE A 285 -22.44 7.80 -22.09
N MET A 286 -21.66 8.89 -22.16
CA MET A 286 -22.13 10.17 -22.72
C MET A 286 -22.62 10.00 -24.16
N VAL A 287 -21.82 9.40 -25.05
CA VAL A 287 -22.19 9.16 -26.45
C VAL A 287 -23.44 8.29 -26.53
N LEU A 288 -23.53 7.26 -25.70
CA LEU A 288 -24.69 6.37 -25.63
C LEU A 288 -25.98 7.13 -25.28
N ILE A 289 -25.94 7.99 -24.26
CA ILE A 289 -27.11 8.79 -23.85
C ILE A 289 -27.51 9.83 -24.91
N LEU A 290 -26.53 10.54 -25.48
CA LEU A 290 -26.78 11.51 -26.55
C LEU A 290 -27.38 10.84 -27.80
N THR A 291 -26.93 9.63 -28.11
CA THR A 291 -27.51 8.81 -29.19
C THR A 291 -28.96 8.45 -28.86
N GLY A 292 -29.26 8.09 -27.60
CA GLY A 292 -30.63 7.85 -27.14
C GLY A 292 -31.54 9.07 -27.36
N PHE A 293 -31.09 10.28 -26.99
CA PHE A 293 -31.85 11.50 -27.27
C PHE A 293 -32.03 11.74 -28.78
N TYR A 294 -30.97 11.59 -29.56
CA TYR A 294 -31.03 11.76 -31.01
C TYR A 294 -32.06 10.82 -31.65
N ILE A 295 -32.05 9.54 -31.28
CA ILE A 295 -33.03 8.56 -31.78
C ILE A 295 -34.44 8.97 -31.34
N GLY A 296 -34.62 9.38 -30.08
CA GLY A 296 -35.90 9.87 -29.57
C GLY A 296 -36.47 11.01 -30.42
N PHE A 297 -35.69 12.07 -30.63
CA PHE A 297 -36.09 13.22 -31.47
C PHE A 297 -36.30 12.85 -32.94
N SER A 298 -35.53 11.89 -33.47
CA SER A 298 -35.68 11.42 -34.85
C SER A 298 -36.99 10.64 -35.08
N ARG A 299 -37.54 10.02 -34.03
CA ARG A 299 -38.84 9.32 -34.09
C ARG A 299 -40.00 10.29 -33.90
N SER A 300 -39.94 11.12 -32.86
CA SER A 300 -40.89 12.21 -32.66
C SER A 300 -40.35 13.29 -31.70
N PRO A 301 -40.69 14.57 -31.89
CA PRO A 301 -40.32 15.64 -30.95
C PRO A 301 -40.83 15.40 -29.52
N GLU A 302 -42.01 14.81 -29.37
CA GLU A 302 -42.63 14.54 -28.06
C GLU A 302 -41.82 13.49 -27.28
N LEU A 303 -41.39 12.41 -27.95
CA LEU A 303 -40.57 11.36 -27.34
C LEU A 303 -39.20 11.93 -26.96
N GLY A 304 -38.56 12.71 -27.83
CA GLY A 304 -37.29 13.36 -27.53
C GLY A 304 -37.34 14.21 -26.25
N TRP A 305 -38.37 15.05 -26.10
CA TRP A 305 -38.56 15.84 -24.88
C TRP A 305 -38.89 14.98 -23.66
N GLN A 306 -39.70 13.93 -23.81
CA GLN A 306 -39.98 12.98 -22.73
C GLN A 306 -38.69 12.36 -22.18
N LEU A 307 -37.77 11.93 -23.04
CA LEU A 307 -36.48 11.36 -22.63
C LEU A 307 -35.61 12.39 -21.91
N VAL A 308 -35.59 13.65 -22.38
CA VAL A 308 -34.89 14.75 -21.70
C VAL A 308 -35.49 15.02 -20.32
N PHE A 309 -36.82 15.03 -20.17
CA PHE A 309 -37.47 15.19 -18.87
C PHE A 309 -37.16 14.04 -17.93
N ILE A 310 -37.20 12.79 -18.41
CA ILE A 310 -36.81 11.60 -17.62
C ILE A 310 -35.36 11.75 -17.14
N TRP A 311 -34.45 12.16 -18.03
CA TRP A 311 -33.05 12.39 -17.70
C TRP A 311 -32.88 13.45 -16.62
N VAL A 312 -33.46 14.63 -16.82
CA VAL A 312 -33.34 15.75 -15.88
C VAL A 312 -33.97 15.41 -14.54
N ALA A 313 -35.15 14.79 -14.52
CA ALA A 313 -35.87 14.46 -13.30
C ALA A 313 -35.12 13.41 -12.47
N ILE A 314 -34.63 12.33 -13.10
CA ILE A 314 -33.93 11.26 -12.39
C ILE A 314 -32.53 11.71 -11.95
N ASN A 315 -31.75 12.30 -12.86
CA ASN A 315 -30.37 12.68 -12.57
C ASN A 315 -30.33 13.86 -11.58
N GLY A 316 -31.10 14.91 -11.85
CA GLY A 316 -31.23 16.07 -10.96
C GLY A 316 -31.86 15.70 -9.62
N GLY A 317 -32.92 14.90 -9.61
CA GLY A 317 -33.61 14.47 -8.39
C GLY A 317 -32.73 13.65 -7.45
N LEU A 318 -31.99 12.66 -7.97
CA LEU A 318 -31.09 11.84 -7.15
C LEU A 318 -29.88 12.62 -6.64
N ALA A 319 -29.30 13.52 -7.44
CA ALA A 319 -28.21 14.38 -6.98
C ALA A 319 -28.68 15.38 -5.89
N ALA A 320 -29.89 15.91 -6.05
CA ALA A 320 -30.55 16.76 -5.05
C ALA A 320 -30.86 16.00 -3.76
N LEU A 321 -31.33 14.75 -3.86
CA LEU A 321 -31.49 13.87 -2.71
C LEU A 321 -30.16 13.67 -1.97
N GLY A 322 -29.06 13.45 -2.70
CA GLY A 322 -27.73 13.36 -2.10
C GLY A 322 -27.33 14.63 -1.33
N ALA A 323 -27.57 15.81 -1.92
CA ALA A 323 -27.33 17.09 -1.24
C ALA A 323 -28.23 17.29 -0.01
N LEU A 324 -29.49 16.84 -0.07
CA LEU A 324 -30.43 16.89 1.05
C LEU A 324 -30.01 15.97 2.19
N VAL A 325 -29.60 14.74 1.90
CA VAL A 325 -29.08 13.79 2.89
C VAL A 325 -27.85 14.37 3.57
N ALA A 326 -26.97 15.04 2.82
CA ALA A 326 -25.81 15.75 3.37
C ALA A 326 -26.15 17.00 4.21
N ARG A 327 -27.44 17.38 4.32
CA ARG A 327 -27.91 18.63 4.95
C ARG A 327 -27.28 19.87 4.32
N GLY A 328 -27.11 19.82 3.00
CA GLY A 328 -26.65 20.93 2.18
C GLY A 328 -27.61 22.13 2.26
N HIS A 329 -27.11 23.31 1.93
CA HIS A 329 -27.94 24.51 1.84
C HIS A 329 -29.03 24.33 0.75
N PRO A 330 -30.23 24.91 0.89
CA PRO A 330 -31.28 24.80 -0.13
C PRO A 330 -30.83 25.21 -1.54
N LEU A 331 -30.02 26.26 -1.65
CA LEU A 331 -29.42 26.68 -2.93
C LEU A 331 -28.45 25.64 -3.50
N THR A 332 -27.77 24.88 -2.64
CA THR A 332 -26.92 23.76 -3.06
C THR A 332 -27.76 22.61 -3.61
N VAL A 333 -28.90 22.32 -2.98
CA VAL A 333 -29.86 21.32 -3.49
C VAL A 333 -30.39 21.72 -4.87
N LEU A 334 -30.77 23.00 -5.04
CA LEU A 334 -31.19 23.53 -6.35
C LEU A 334 -30.06 23.46 -7.37
N SER A 335 -28.83 23.77 -6.98
CA SER A 335 -27.67 23.65 -7.86
C SER A 335 -27.45 22.20 -8.29
N ALA A 336 -27.75 21.21 -7.44
CA ALA A 336 -27.65 19.80 -7.78
C ALA A 336 -28.67 19.39 -8.86
N VAL A 337 -29.92 19.89 -8.76
CA VAL A 337 -30.99 19.62 -9.76
C VAL A 337 -30.56 20.09 -11.15
N VAL A 338 -29.94 21.27 -11.23
CA VAL A 338 -29.53 21.88 -12.50
C VAL A 338 -28.20 21.32 -13.01
N ALA A 339 -27.22 21.16 -12.12
CA ALA A 339 -25.87 20.76 -12.51
C ALA A 339 -25.81 19.30 -12.90
N ALA A 340 -26.51 18.40 -12.22
CA ALA A 340 -26.35 16.96 -12.41
C ALA A 340 -26.68 16.49 -13.84
N PRO A 341 -27.80 16.88 -14.48
CA PRO A 341 -28.12 16.46 -15.86
C PRO A 341 -27.12 16.97 -16.90
N ILE A 342 -26.49 18.12 -16.65
CA ILE A 342 -25.51 18.73 -17.57
C ILE A 342 -24.13 18.09 -17.38
N THR A 343 -23.71 17.98 -16.12
CA THR A 343 -22.38 17.45 -15.75
C THR A 343 -22.27 15.95 -15.99
N SER A 344 -23.34 15.18 -15.83
CA SER A 344 -23.36 13.75 -16.22
C SER A 344 -23.17 13.52 -17.72
N LEU A 345 -23.48 14.50 -18.56
CA LEU A 345 -23.19 14.50 -20.00
C LEU A 345 -21.82 15.13 -20.33
N ASN A 346 -21.03 15.50 -19.32
CA ASN A 346 -19.68 16.01 -19.48
C ASN A 346 -18.70 15.28 -18.55
N PRO A 347 -17.94 14.30 -19.07
CA PRO A 347 -16.94 13.53 -18.31
C PRO A 347 -15.91 14.35 -17.50
N THR A 348 -15.75 15.64 -17.78
CA THR A 348 -14.75 16.50 -17.12
C THR A 348 -15.25 17.18 -15.86
N ILE A 349 -16.57 17.32 -15.68
CA ILE A 349 -17.18 18.03 -14.56
C ILE A 349 -18.18 17.11 -13.88
N ALA A 350 -18.14 17.03 -12.55
CA ALA A 350 -19.03 16.19 -11.76
C ALA A 350 -20.03 17.05 -11.00
N ALA A 351 -21.25 16.56 -10.82
CA ALA A 351 -22.33 17.29 -10.14
C ALA A 351 -21.90 17.80 -8.75
N GLY A 352 -21.18 16.96 -8.01
CA GLY A 352 -20.60 17.23 -6.71
C GLY A 352 -19.58 18.36 -6.70
N MET A 353 -18.83 18.58 -7.79
CA MET A 353 -17.92 19.74 -7.87
C MET A 353 -18.71 21.05 -7.84
N VAL A 354 -19.83 21.10 -8.56
CA VAL A 354 -20.70 22.28 -8.60
C VAL A 354 -21.39 22.46 -7.25
N THR A 355 -21.99 21.41 -6.69
CA THR A 355 -22.70 21.51 -5.40
C THR A 355 -21.73 21.80 -4.25
N GLY A 356 -20.53 21.20 -4.25
CA GLY A 356 -19.48 21.47 -3.27
C GLY A 356 -18.97 22.91 -3.36
N LEU A 357 -18.81 23.45 -4.56
CA LEU A 357 -18.42 24.86 -4.76
C LEU A 357 -19.51 25.81 -4.23
N VAL A 358 -20.77 25.55 -4.57
CA VAL A 358 -21.92 26.32 -4.09
C VAL A 358 -22.04 26.25 -2.57
N GLU A 359 -21.92 25.06 -1.97
CA GLU A 359 -21.95 24.87 -0.52
C GLU A 359 -20.80 25.61 0.18
N SER A 360 -19.60 25.51 -0.38
CA SER A 360 -18.41 26.20 0.13
C SER A 360 -18.58 27.71 0.11
N TRP A 361 -19.12 28.25 -0.98
CA TRP A 361 -19.34 29.69 -1.10
C TRP A 361 -20.40 30.21 -0.13
N LEU A 362 -21.45 29.41 0.11
CA LEU A 362 -22.55 29.78 1.01
C LEU A 362 -22.17 29.67 2.48
N ARG A 363 -21.43 28.63 2.88
CA ARG A 363 -21.08 28.40 4.29
C ARG A 363 -19.72 28.97 4.71
N LYS A 364 -18.82 29.25 3.75
CA LYS A 364 -17.48 29.84 3.96
C LYS A 364 -16.71 29.15 5.11
N PRO A 365 -16.23 27.90 4.90
CA PRO A 365 -15.52 27.17 5.95
C PRO A 365 -14.30 27.96 6.45
N ARG A 366 -14.09 27.96 7.77
CA ARG A 366 -12.96 28.65 8.40
C ARG A 366 -11.74 27.75 8.46
N VAL A 367 -10.57 28.34 8.69
CA VAL A 367 -9.31 27.58 8.89
C VAL A 367 -9.45 26.57 10.04
N ALA A 368 -10.14 26.94 11.13
CA ALA A 368 -10.41 26.06 12.25
C ALA A 368 -11.26 24.82 11.87
N ASP A 369 -12.14 24.92 10.87
CA ASP A 369 -12.94 23.79 10.40
C ASP A 369 -12.07 22.79 9.63
N LEU A 370 -11.06 23.27 8.92
CA LEU A 370 -10.07 22.45 8.20
C LEU A 370 -9.08 21.77 9.16
N GLU A 371 -8.66 22.47 10.22
CA GLU A 371 -7.76 21.91 11.25
C GLU A 371 -8.41 20.78 12.04
N ASN A 372 -9.72 20.88 12.29
CA ASN A 372 -10.49 19.86 13.04
C ASN A 372 -10.97 18.70 12.18
N LEU A 373 -10.79 18.76 10.86
CA LEU A 373 -11.24 17.74 9.90
C LEU A 373 -10.71 16.33 10.23
N ARG A 374 -9.47 16.24 10.75
CA ARG A 374 -8.84 14.99 11.20
C ARG A 374 -9.61 14.28 12.33
N PHE A 375 -10.29 15.03 13.19
CA PHE A 375 -11.06 14.49 14.32
C PHE A 375 -12.53 14.31 13.94
N ASP A 376 -13.06 15.20 13.12
CA ASP A 376 -14.48 15.15 12.74
C ASP A 376 -14.79 14.02 11.74
N ILE A 377 -13.79 13.53 10.99
CA ILE A 377 -13.96 12.39 10.07
C ILE A 377 -14.08 11.05 10.82
N THR A 378 -13.56 10.94 12.05
CA THR A 378 -13.61 9.67 12.81
C THR A 378 -14.95 9.41 13.49
N THR A 379 -15.87 10.39 13.50
CA THR A 379 -17.19 10.26 14.13
C THR A 379 -18.30 10.62 13.16
N LEU A 380 -19.37 9.82 13.12
CA LEU A 380 -20.54 10.08 12.26
C LEU A 380 -21.15 11.47 12.50
N LYS A 381 -21.12 11.96 13.74
CA LYS A 381 -21.62 13.30 14.11
C LYS A 381 -20.73 14.42 13.55
N GLY A 382 -19.41 14.22 13.48
CA GLY A 382 -18.45 15.19 12.96
C GLY A 382 -18.64 15.47 11.47
N TRP A 383 -18.98 14.44 10.69
CA TRP A 383 -19.33 14.58 9.25
C TRP A 383 -20.47 15.56 8.98
N PHE A 384 -21.45 15.63 9.87
CA PHE A 384 -22.59 16.54 9.70
C PHE A 384 -22.41 17.86 10.43
N ARG A 385 -21.60 17.97 11.49
CA ARG A 385 -21.45 19.22 12.25
C ARG A 385 -20.44 20.18 11.63
N ASN A 386 -19.31 19.67 11.15
CA ASN A 386 -18.23 20.51 10.63
C ASN A 386 -18.57 20.98 9.19
N PRO A 387 -18.49 22.30 8.90
CA PRO A 387 -18.76 22.83 7.56
C PRO A 387 -17.87 22.23 6.46
N ALA A 388 -16.60 21.97 6.74
CA ALA A 388 -15.65 21.41 5.78
C ALA A 388 -15.98 19.94 5.45
N THR A 389 -16.25 19.11 6.46
CA THR A 389 -16.67 17.71 6.25
C THR A 389 -18.05 17.64 5.57
N ARG A 390 -18.94 18.59 5.85
CA ARG A 390 -20.24 18.68 5.17
C ARG A 390 -20.10 19.01 3.69
N ILE A 391 -19.19 19.92 3.30
CA ILE A 391 -18.92 20.21 1.88
C ILE A 391 -18.46 18.95 1.16
N LEU A 392 -17.59 18.15 1.79
CA LEU A 392 -17.17 16.85 1.26
C LEU A 392 -18.37 15.90 1.14
N LEU A 393 -19.22 15.83 2.16
CA LEU A 393 -20.41 14.98 2.15
C LEU A 393 -21.38 15.36 1.03
N VAL A 394 -21.63 16.66 0.82
CA VAL A 394 -22.46 17.17 -0.28
C VAL A 394 -21.81 16.80 -1.63
N PHE A 395 -20.51 17.02 -1.80
CA PHE A 395 -19.78 16.62 -3.00
C PHE A 395 -19.96 15.13 -3.31
N PHE A 396 -19.71 14.26 -2.32
CA PHE A 396 -19.76 12.82 -2.51
C PHE A 396 -21.18 12.32 -2.76
N LEU A 397 -22.16 12.73 -1.95
CA LEU A 397 -23.53 12.25 -2.09
C LEU A 397 -24.22 12.78 -3.34
N SER A 398 -23.95 14.03 -3.77
CA SER A 398 -24.45 14.53 -5.06
C SER A 398 -23.83 13.81 -6.25
N ASN A 399 -22.52 13.49 -6.19
CA ASN A 399 -21.87 12.68 -7.22
C ASN A 399 -22.44 11.25 -7.28
N LEU A 400 -22.65 10.63 -6.13
CA LEU A 400 -23.26 9.30 -6.05
C LEU A 400 -24.68 9.31 -6.62
N GLY A 401 -25.48 10.30 -6.24
CA GLY A 401 -26.84 10.49 -6.79
C GLY A 401 -26.84 10.67 -8.31
N SER A 402 -25.96 11.52 -8.85
CA SER A 402 -25.84 11.73 -10.30
C SER A 402 -25.33 10.49 -11.03
N ALA A 403 -24.39 9.74 -10.44
CA ALA A 403 -23.90 8.50 -11.02
C ALA A 403 -25.01 7.44 -11.10
N ILE A 404 -25.75 7.23 -10.01
CA ILE A 404 -26.91 6.31 -10.00
C ILE A 404 -27.96 6.81 -11.00
N GLY A 405 -28.24 8.11 -11.02
CA GLY A 405 -29.20 8.71 -11.95
C GLY A 405 -28.81 8.53 -13.41
N THR A 406 -27.52 8.58 -13.73
CA THR A 406 -26.99 8.32 -15.08
C THR A 406 -27.32 6.90 -15.53
N TRP A 407 -27.12 5.91 -14.66
CA TRP A 407 -27.47 4.51 -14.96
C TRP A 407 -28.98 4.31 -15.07
N VAL A 408 -29.76 4.74 -14.07
CA VAL A 408 -31.20 4.53 -14.02
C VAL A 408 -31.92 5.26 -15.16
N ALA A 409 -31.57 6.52 -15.41
CA ALA A 409 -32.13 7.28 -16.52
C ALA A 409 -31.69 6.71 -17.87
N GLY A 410 -30.42 6.29 -17.99
CA GLY A 410 -29.92 5.60 -19.17
C GLY A 410 -30.74 4.37 -19.51
N PHE A 411 -30.90 3.43 -18.56
CA PHE A 411 -31.71 2.23 -18.76
C PHE A 411 -33.17 2.54 -19.14
N ARG A 412 -33.77 3.55 -18.51
CA ARG A 412 -35.15 3.96 -18.81
C ARG A 412 -35.28 4.57 -20.21
N ILE A 413 -34.30 5.37 -20.63
CA ILE A 413 -34.25 5.91 -22.00
C ILE A 413 -34.21 4.77 -23.01
N PHE A 414 -33.38 3.75 -22.78
CA PHE A 414 -33.31 2.60 -23.69
C PHE A 414 -34.60 1.76 -23.69
N GLY A 415 -35.26 1.61 -22.55
CA GLY A 415 -36.54 0.90 -22.46
C GLY A 415 -37.70 1.61 -23.18
N GLU A 416 -37.69 2.94 -23.28
CA GLU A 416 -38.68 3.72 -24.05
C GLU A 416 -38.36 3.76 -25.56
N LEU A 417 -37.15 3.35 -25.94
CA LEU A 417 -36.67 3.30 -27.33
C LEU A 417 -36.78 1.89 -27.96
N SER A 418 -36.90 0.83 -27.16
CA SER A 418 -37.23 -0.53 -27.61
C SER A 418 -38.73 -0.65 -27.85
#